data_AF-A0A2G2XSK6-F1
#
_entry.id   AF-A0A2G2XSK6-F1
#
_cell.length_a   1.000
_cell.length_b   1.000
_cell.length_c   1.000
_cell.angle_alpha   90.00
_cell.angle_beta   90.00
_cell.angle_gamma   90.00
#
_symmetry.space_group_name_H-M   'P 1'
#
loop_
_entity.id
_entity.type
_entity.pdbx_description
1 polymer ?
#
loop_
_entity_poly.entity_id
_entity_poly.type
_entity_poly.pdbx_seq_one_letter_code
_entity_poly.pdbx_strand_id
1 'polypeptide(L)'
;MASSCSTQLDEIENHDELTPLEKHVMFFDINKDGIINPWETYQGLRKLGRSIFRSVLGAVLVHLVFSGKTRPGKWPHPLFPIVIKNIKYAIHGSDSHTYDSEGRFVPEKFEEIFKKHAHENSEYLTSKEVDELLKKNREPKDYFGWLNARTDWRVLFDVGKNKDGVLTKE
;
A
#
# COMPACT_ATOMS: atom_id res chain seq x y z
N MET A 1 6.08 51.92 -21.66
CA MET A 1 4.71 51.48 -22.00
C MET A 1 4.76 49.98 -22.24
N ALA A 2 3.87 49.25 -21.56
CA ALA A 2 3.72 47.78 -21.43
C ALA A 2 3.91 46.97 -22.74
N SER A 3 4.20 45.66 -22.73
CA SER A 3 3.69 44.56 -21.90
C SER A 3 4.64 43.35 -22.12
N SER A 4 5.30 42.78 -21.10
CA SER A 4 4.81 41.70 -20.21
C SER A 4 3.91 40.68 -20.90
N CYS A 5 4.37 39.42 -20.98
CA CYS A 5 3.61 38.18 -20.72
C CYS A 5 4.17 37.01 -21.55
N SER A 6 5.31 36.44 -21.15
CA SER A 6 5.71 35.10 -21.64
C SER A 6 6.82 34.43 -20.81
N THR A 7 7.02 34.79 -19.54
CA THR A 7 8.09 34.20 -18.72
C THR A 7 7.70 33.97 -17.26
N GLN A 8 6.39 33.85 -16.99
CA GLN A 8 5.85 33.58 -15.64
C GLN A 8 4.83 32.43 -15.61
N LEU A 9 4.81 31.55 -16.62
CA LEU A 9 3.91 30.39 -16.65
C LEU A 9 4.62 29.03 -16.61
N ASP A 10 5.96 29.02 -16.59
CA ASP A 10 6.76 27.79 -16.54
C ASP A 10 7.39 27.54 -15.15
N GLU A 11 7.00 28.31 -14.12
CA GLU A 11 7.34 28.02 -12.73
C GLU A 11 6.05 27.78 -11.94
N ILE A 12 6.03 26.65 -11.20
CA ILE A 12 4.94 26.07 -10.40
C ILE A 12 4.06 25.03 -11.12
N GLU A 13 4.69 24.07 -11.80
CA GLU A 13 4.27 22.66 -11.67
C GLU A 13 5.44 21.88 -11.07
N ASN A 14 5.62 22.01 -9.76
CA ASN A 14 6.39 21.06 -8.98
C ASN A 14 5.50 19.81 -8.81
N HIS A 15 5.34 19.04 -9.89
CA HIS A 15 4.87 17.67 -9.76
C HIS A 15 6.02 16.89 -9.14
N ASP A 16 6.10 16.89 -7.81
CA ASP A 16 6.89 15.90 -7.07
C ASP A 16 6.55 14.54 -7.68
N GLU A 17 7.54 13.87 -8.28
CA GLU A 17 7.29 12.59 -8.92
C GLU A 17 6.69 11.61 -7.90
N LEU A 18 5.50 11.08 -8.22
CA LEU A 18 4.81 10.15 -7.33
C LEU A 18 5.70 8.95 -6.99
N THR A 19 5.82 8.67 -5.70
CA THR A 19 6.54 7.52 -5.17
C THR A 19 5.86 6.21 -5.63
N PRO A 20 6.61 5.11 -5.72
CA PRO A 20 6.03 3.79 -5.96
C PRO A 20 4.89 3.42 -5.00
N LEU A 21 4.96 3.81 -3.72
CA LEU A 21 3.88 3.56 -2.77
C LEU A 21 2.62 4.40 -3.06
N GLU A 22 2.77 5.67 -3.45
CA GLU A 22 1.64 6.50 -3.88
C GLU A 22 0.98 5.91 -5.13
N LYS A 23 1.79 5.54 -6.14
CA LYS A 23 1.32 4.87 -7.37
C LYS A 23 0.56 3.57 -7.05
N HIS A 24 1.01 2.81 -6.05
CA HIS A 24 0.33 1.59 -5.61
C HIS A 24 -1.08 1.87 -5.08
N VAL A 25 -1.23 2.85 -4.18
CA VAL A 25 -2.55 3.15 -3.58
C VAL A 25 -3.48 3.92 -4.51
N MET A 26 -2.95 4.63 -5.51
CA MET A 26 -3.76 5.30 -6.55
C MET A 26 -4.68 4.37 -7.33
N PHE A 27 -4.46 3.05 -7.31
CA PHE A 27 -5.43 2.08 -7.83
C PHE A 27 -6.85 2.29 -7.23
N PHE A 28 -6.91 2.71 -5.96
CA PHE A 28 -8.15 2.95 -5.24
C PHE A 28 -8.67 4.39 -5.35
N ASP A 29 -7.92 5.32 -5.94
CA ASP A 29 -8.34 6.70 -6.17
C ASP A 29 -9.05 6.81 -7.52
N ILE A 30 -10.37 6.68 -7.51
CA ILE A 30 -11.15 6.48 -8.74
C ILE A 30 -11.38 7.80 -9.45
N ASN A 31 -11.60 8.88 -8.70
CA ASN A 31 -11.80 10.22 -9.24
C ASN A 31 -10.48 10.99 -9.45
N LYS A 32 -9.34 10.46 -8.98
CA LYS A 32 -7.98 11.00 -9.15
C LYS A 32 -7.77 12.34 -8.45
N ASP A 33 -8.41 12.55 -7.30
CA ASP A 33 -8.26 13.78 -6.51
C ASP A 33 -7.18 13.69 -5.41
N GLY A 34 -6.49 12.55 -5.30
CA GLY A 34 -5.47 12.30 -4.29
C GLY A 34 -6.04 11.91 -2.91
N ILE A 35 -7.35 11.72 -2.80
CA ILE A 35 -8.07 11.37 -1.58
C ILE A 35 -8.89 10.11 -1.83
N ILE A 36 -8.46 9.01 -1.22
CA ILE A 36 -9.22 7.77 -1.29
C ILE A 36 -10.30 7.82 -0.22
N ASN A 37 -11.53 7.53 -0.62
CA ASN A 37 -12.65 7.41 0.28
C ASN A 37 -13.20 5.98 0.40
N PRO A 38 -13.99 5.65 1.46
CA PRO A 38 -14.42 4.27 1.71
C PRO A 38 -15.15 3.61 0.53
N TRP A 39 -15.97 4.35 -0.23
CA TRP A 39 -16.67 3.83 -1.39
C TRP A 39 -15.74 3.53 -2.57
N GLU A 40 -14.60 4.21 -2.67
CA GLU A 40 -13.60 3.96 -3.70
C GLU A 40 -12.75 2.73 -3.34
N THR A 41 -12.38 2.58 -2.07
CA THR A 41 -11.78 1.34 -1.57
C THR A 41 -12.72 0.14 -1.79
N TYR A 42 -14.01 0.29 -1.51
CA TYR A 42 -15.02 -0.73 -1.82
C TYR A 42 -14.98 -1.10 -3.31
N GLN A 43 -15.06 -0.10 -4.19
CA GLN A 43 -15.03 -0.31 -5.65
C GLN A 43 -13.73 -0.97 -6.12
N GLY A 44 -12.56 -0.57 -5.59
CA GLY A 44 -11.28 -1.20 -5.89
C GLY A 44 -11.24 -2.67 -5.46
N LEU A 45 -11.71 -2.99 -4.25
CA LEU A 45 -11.81 -4.38 -3.79
C LEU A 45 -12.78 -5.21 -4.67
N ARG A 46 -13.87 -4.59 -5.16
CA ARG A 46 -14.78 -5.23 -6.11
C ARG A 46 -14.10 -5.49 -7.46
N LYS A 47 -13.28 -4.57 -7.96
CA LYS A 47 -12.46 -4.75 -9.17
C LYS A 47 -11.44 -5.89 -9.02
N LEU A 48 -10.92 -6.12 -7.81
CA LEU A 48 -10.08 -7.27 -7.46
C LEU A 48 -10.85 -8.59 -7.24
N GLY A 49 -12.14 -8.64 -7.62
CA GLY A 49 -12.99 -9.82 -7.53
C GLY A 49 -13.41 -10.22 -6.12
N ARG A 50 -13.21 -9.37 -5.10
CA ARG A 50 -13.62 -9.68 -3.71
C ARG A 50 -15.14 -9.56 -3.57
N SER A 51 -15.79 -10.42 -2.78
CA SER A 51 -17.25 -10.41 -2.55
C SER A 51 -17.75 -9.13 -1.88
N ILE A 52 -19.05 -8.80 -2.02
CA ILE A 52 -19.64 -7.56 -1.47
C ILE A 52 -19.33 -7.41 0.02
N PHE A 53 -19.59 -8.46 0.81
CA PHE A 53 -19.33 -8.45 2.24
C PHE A 53 -17.85 -8.16 2.56
N ARG A 54 -16.92 -8.84 1.88
CA ARG A 54 -15.48 -8.62 2.08
C ARG A 54 -15.04 -7.22 1.66
N SER A 55 -15.62 -6.68 0.58
CA SER A 55 -15.32 -5.32 0.11
C SER A 55 -15.80 -4.25 1.08
N VAL A 56 -17.01 -4.41 1.65
CA VAL A 56 -17.53 -3.47 2.66
C VAL A 56 -16.67 -3.52 3.92
N LEU A 57 -16.40 -4.73 4.44
CA LEU A 57 -15.57 -4.89 5.63
C LEU A 57 -14.16 -4.34 5.43
N GLY A 58 -13.53 -4.63 4.29
CA GLY A 58 -12.21 -4.13 3.94
C GLY A 58 -12.17 -2.61 3.85
N ALA A 59 -13.14 -1.99 3.18
CA ALA A 59 -13.25 -0.53 3.09
C ALA A 59 -13.37 0.13 4.47
N VAL A 60 -14.19 -0.42 5.37
CA VAL A 60 -14.30 0.12 6.73
C VAL A 60 -12.98 0.01 7.48
N LEU A 61 -12.35 -1.17 7.49
CA LEU A 61 -11.13 -1.40 8.26
C LEU A 61 -9.94 -0.57 7.77
N VAL A 62 -9.72 -0.52 6.45
CA VAL A 62 -8.63 0.26 5.82
C VAL A 62 -8.74 1.73 6.21
N HIS A 63 -9.94 2.29 6.16
CA HIS A 63 -10.15 3.70 6.49
C HIS A 63 -10.04 4.01 7.98
N LEU A 64 -10.52 3.10 8.86
CA LEU A 64 -10.34 3.24 10.30
C LEU A 64 -8.86 3.22 10.71
N VAL A 65 -8.03 2.39 10.05
CA VAL A 65 -6.61 2.25 10.37
C VAL A 65 -5.77 3.38 9.78
N PHE A 66 -6.01 3.79 8.53
CA PHE A 66 -5.09 4.68 7.81
C PHE A 66 -5.52 6.15 7.77
N SER A 67 -6.80 6.49 7.98
CA SER A 67 -7.24 7.89 7.86
C SER A 67 -6.55 8.81 8.86
N GLY A 68 -6.42 8.38 10.13
CA GLY A 68 -5.72 9.16 11.15
C GLY A 68 -4.24 9.33 10.85
N LYS A 69 -3.57 8.26 10.38
CA LYS A 69 -2.14 8.28 10.04
C LYS A 69 -1.82 9.24 8.89
N THR A 70 -2.66 9.25 7.85
CA THR A 70 -2.45 10.10 6.67
C THR A 70 -2.93 11.54 6.87
N ARG A 71 -3.51 11.88 8.03
CA ARG A 71 -4.02 13.21 8.36
C ARG A 71 -3.51 13.67 9.74
N PRO A 72 -2.18 13.73 9.95
CA PRO A 72 -1.61 14.08 11.24
C PRO A 72 -2.07 15.47 11.70
N GLY A 73 -2.40 15.60 12.99
CA GLY A 73 -2.85 16.86 13.58
C GLY A 73 -4.26 17.32 13.19
N LYS A 74 -5.01 16.54 12.41
CA LYS A 74 -6.39 16.87 12.03
C LYS A 74 -7.39 16.10 12.90
N TRP A 75 -8.52 16.74 13.21
CA TRP A 75 -9.65 16.05 13.83
C TRP A 75 -10.17 14.91 12.93
N PRO A 76 -10.68 13.80 13.51
CA PRO A 76 -11.28 12.72 12.76
C PRO A 76 -12.37 13.27 11.83
N HIS A 77 -12.25 12.97 10.54
CA HIS A 77 -13.25 13.38 9.57
C HIS A 77 -14.31 12.28 9.51
N PRO A 78 -15.61 12.59 9.46
CA PRO A 78 -16.67 11.59 9.48
C PRO A 78 -16.56 10.52 8.39
N LEU A 79 -15.97 10.88 7.25
CA LEU A 79 -15.75 9.97 6.11
C LEU A 79 -14.43 9.19 6.16
N PHE A 80 -13.57 9.43 7.16
CA PHE A 80 -12.27 8.78 7.30
C PHE A 80 -11.44 8.72 6.00
N PRO A 81 -11.19 9.85 5.30
CA PRO A 81 -10.46 9.85 4.04
C PRO A 81 -8.99 9.47 4.25
N ILE A 82 -8.39 8.84 3.24
CA ILE A 82 -6.96 8.53 3.16
C ILE A 82 -6.31 9.50 2.17
N VAL A 83 -5.30 10.23 2.62
CA VAL A 83 -4.57 11.21 1.78
C VAL A 83 -3.36 10.54 1.18
N ILE A 84 -3.34 10.39 -0.15
CA ILE A 84 -2.30 9.63 -0.88
C ILE A 84 -0.92 10.23 -0.63
N LYS A 85 -0.78 11.56 -0.70
CA LYS A 85 0.49 12.27 -0.44
C LYS A 85 1.14 11.93 0.91
N ASN A 86 0.34 11.46 1.86
CA ASN A 86 0.74 11.15 3.22
C ASN A 86 0.79 9.65 3.49
N ILE A 87 0.65 8.79 2.48
CA ILE A 87 0.54 7.33 2.65
C ILE A 87 1.81 6.72 3.24
N LYS A 88 2.97 7.35 3.08
CA LYS A 88 4.21 6.93 3.74
C LYS A 88 4.10 6.85 5.27
N TYR A 89 3.21 7.64 5.89
CA TYR A 89 2.94 7.54 7.33
C TYR A 89 2.11 6.31 7.72
N ALA A 90 1.53 5.61 6.74
CA ALA A 90 0.80 4.37 6.96
C ALA A 90 1.72 3.15 7.09
N ILE A 91 2.97 3.25 6.61
CA ILE A 91 4.03 2.24 6.78
C ILE A 91 4.13 1.90 8.27
N HIS A 92 4.25 0.60 8.56
CA HIS A 92 4.28 0.09 9.92
C HIS A 92 5.49 -0.83 10.11
N GLY A 93 5.89 -1.03 11.36
CA GLY A 93 6.96 -1.98 11.69
C GLY A 93 6.58 -3.40 11.31
N SER A 94 7.57 -4.29 11.33
CA SER A 94 7.43 -5.70 10.97
C SER A 94 6.98 -5.98 9.53
N ASP A 95 7.05 -4.98 8.65
CA ASP A 95 6.71 -5.12 7.24
C ASP A 95 7.85 -5.81 6.44
N SER A 96 7.74 -5.82 5.12
CA SER A 96 8.75 -6.39 4.23
C SER A 96 9.94 -5.45 3.98
N HIS A 97 9.84 -4.18 4.36
CA HIS A 97 10.78 -3.11 4.02
C HIS A 97 11.01 -2.93 2.50
N THR A 98 10.07 -3.42 1.66
CA THR A 98 10.12 -3.23 0.19
C THR A 98 9.81 -1.80 -0.22
N TYR A 99 9.20 -1.02 0.66
CA TYR A 99 9.16 0.42 0.58
C TYR A 99 9.98 1.01 1.73
N ASP A 100 10.76 2.05 1.48
CA ASP A 100 11.44 2.80 2.53
C ASP A 100 10.49 3.78 3.23
N SER A 101 10.99 4.51 4.25
CA SER A 101 10.20 5.46 5.03
C SER A 101 9.60 6.61 4.23
N GLU A 102 10.10 6.86 3.02
CA GLU A 102 9.57 7.86 2.10
C GLU A 102 8.62 7.26 1.05
N GLY A 103 8.37 5.95 1.08
CA GLY A 103 7.51 5.25 0.12
C GLY A 103 8.21 4.87 -1.18
N ARG A 104 9.55 4.96 -1.24
CA ARG A 104 10.33 4.54 -2.42
C ARG A 104 10.53 3.04 -2.40
N PHE A 105 10.45 2.41 -3.57
CA PHE A 105 10.67 0.96 -3.68
C PHE A 105 12.15 0.64 -3.48
N VAL A 106 12.44 -0.43 -2.73
CA VAL A 106 13.79 -0.91 -2.42
C VAL A 106 13.99 -2.29 -3.07
N PRO A 107 14.54 -2.36 -4.29
CA PRO A 107 14.68 -3.61 -5.04
C PRO A 107 15.44 -4.70 -4.27
N GLU A 108 16.47 -4.31 -3.52
CA GLU A 108 17.29 -5.25 -2.75
C GLU A 108 16.48 -5.95 -1.66
N LYS A 109 15.56 -5.22 -1.00
CA LYS A 109 14.67 -5.80 0.02
C LYS A 109 13.65 -6.74 -0.59
N PHE A 110 13.18 -6.42 -1.78
CA PHE A 110 12.30 -7.32 -2.54
C PHE A 110 13.02 -8.62 -2.93
N GLU A 111 14.22 -8.53 -3.50
CA GLU A 111 15.06 -9.68 -3.86
C GLU A 111 15.42 -10.55 -2.63
N GLU A 112 15.70 -9.91 -1.49
CA GLU A 112 15.97 -10.61 -0.24
C GLU A 112 14.81 -11.50 0.23
N ILE A 113 13.55 -11.16 -0.07
CA ILE A 113 12.39 -11.98 0.32
C ILE A 113 12.51 -13.37 -0.31
N PHE A 114 12.67 -13.43 -1.63
CA PHE A 114 12.75 -14.69 -2.36
C PHE A 114 14.02 -15.44 -1.99
N LYS A 115 15.17 -14.74 -1.92
CA LYS A 115 16.43 -15.36 -1.54
C LYS A 115 16.41 -16.02 -0.15
N LYS A 116 15.64 -15.48 0.80
CA LYS A 116 15.60 -15.98 2.19
C LYS A 116 14.47 -16.97 2.45
N HIS A 117 13.36 -16.86 1.73
CA HIS A 117 12.12 -17.56 2.10
C HIS A 117 11.57 -18.47 1.00
N ALA A 118 12.01 -18.33 -0.26
CA ALA A 118 11.57 -19.18 -1.36
C ALA A 118 12.41 -20.47 -1.41
N HIS A 119 12.08 -21.42 -0.53
CA HIS A 119 12.82 -22.66 -0.34
C HIS A 119 12.49 -23.71 -1.41
N GLU A 120 11.24 -23.75 -1.88
CA GLU A 120 10.83 -24.72 -2.91
C GLU A 120 11.35 -24.33 -4.31
N ASN A 121 11.33 -23.04 -4.64
CA ASN A 121 11.80 -22.50 -5.92
C ASN A 121 12.07 -21.00 -5.79
N SER A 122 13.18 -20.48 -6.35
CA SER A 122 13.56 -19.07 -6.21
C SER A 122 12.56 -18.06 -6.81
N GLU A 123 11.67 -18.49 -7.70
CA GLU A 123 10.78 -17.60 -8.46
C GLU A 123 9.36 -17.47 -7.87
N TYR A 124 9.04 -18.15 -6.77
CA TYR A 124 7.74 -18.03 -6.13
C TYR A 124 7.77 -18.26 -4.63
N LEU A 125 6.71 -17.84 -3.95
CA LEU A 125 6.44 -18.14 -2.54
C LEU A 125 5.19 -19.01 -2.42
N THR A 126 5.27 -20.05 -1.61
CA THR A 126 4.10 -20.78 -1.11
C THR A 126 3.46 -20.04 0.06
N SER A 127 2.22 -20.42 0.42
CA SER A 127 1.55 -19.86 1.60
C SER A 127 2.35 -20.09 2.89
N LYS A 128 3.09 -21.20 2.99
CA LYS A 128 3.88 -21.53 4.19
C LYS A 128 5.13 -20.66 4.29
N GLU A 129 5.76 -20.37 3.16
CA GLU A 129 6.93 -19.49 3.08
C GLU A 129 6.54 -18.03 3.37
N VAL A 130 5.34 -17.60 2.96
CA VAL A 130 4.77 -16.31 3.40
C VAL A 130 4.55 -16.28 4.92
N ASP A 131 4.05 -17.35 5.53
CA ASP A 131 3.93 -17.42 7.00
C ASP A 131 5.30 -17.35 7.70
N GLU A 132 6.33 -17.97 7.11
CA GLU A 132 7.69 -17.89 7.61
C GLU A 132 8.23 -16.46 7.53
N LEU A 133 8.13 -15.81 6.37
CA LEU A 133 8.50 -14.41 6.15
C LEU A 133 7.86 -13.51 7.22
N LEU A 134 6.54 -13.62 7.39
CA LEU A 134 5.78 -12.85 8.39
C LEU A 134 6.25 -13.10 9.82
N LYS A 135 6.70 -14.31 10.15
CA LYS A 135 7.21 -14.65 11.48
C LYS A 135 8.64 -14.12 11.68
N LYS A 136 9.47 -14.15 10.63
CA LYS A 136 10.88 -13.74 10.66
C LYS A 136 11.04 -12.22 10.67
N ASN A 137 10.13 -11.48 10.06
CA ASN A 137 10.18 -10.01 10.03
C ASN A 137 9.59 -9.34 11.28
N ARG A 138 9.11 -10.09 12.27
CA ARG A 138 8.50 -9.52 13.47
C ARG A 138 9.49 -8.69 14.28
N GLU A 139 9.16 -7.42 14.47
CA GLU A 139 9.83 -6.59 15.46
C GLU A 139 9.32 -6.91 16.88
N PRO A 140 10.19 -6.98 17.90
CA PRO A 140 9.78 -7.27 19.26
C PRO A 140 8.70 -6.31 19.78
N LYS A 141 7.59 -6.87 20.26
CA LYS A 141 6.43 -6.16 20.84
C LYS A 141 5.60 -5.30 19.86
N ASP A 142 5.86 -5.39 18.56
CA ASP A 142 5.06 -4.70 17.53
C ASP A 142 3.80 -5.47 17.13
N TYR A 143 2.90 -5.70 18.08
CA TYR A 143 1.70 -6.53 17.86
C TYR A 143 0.78 -5.99 16.76
N PHE A 144 0.71 -4.66 16.61
CA PHE A 144 -0.08 -4.03 15.55
C PHE A 144 0.58 -4.18 14.18
N GLY A 145 1.89 -3.99 14.06
CA GLY A 145 2.61 -4.25 12.81
C GLY A 145 2.55 -5.73 12.41
N TRP A 146 2.60 -6.67 13.36
CA TRP A 146 2.42 -8.10 13.06
C TRP A 146 1.05 -8.40 12.45
N LEU A 147 -0.01 -7.77 12.96
CA LEU A 147 -1.37 -7.95 12.45
C LEU A 147 -1.54 -7.33 11.06
N ASN A 148 -1.02 -6.12 10.85
CA ASN A 148 -1.10 -5.43 9.56
C ASN A 148 -0.27 -6.16 8.49
N ALA A 149 0.99 -6.50 8.79
CA ALA A 149 1.84 -7.26 7.87
C ALA A 149 1.17 -8.58 7.46
N ARG A 150 0.60 -9.32 8.42
CA ARG A 150 -0.15 -10.54 8.13
C ARG A 150 -1.33 -10.27 7.21
N THR A 151 -2.10 -9.22 7.46
CA THR A 151 -3.27 -8.88 6.65
C THR A 151 -2.85 -8.55 5.22
N ASP A 152 -1.85 -7.69 5.05
CA ASP A 152 -1.35 -7.25 3.74
C ASP A 152 -0.86 -8.43 2.91
N TRP A 153 0.02 -9.27 3.49
CA TRP A 153 0.56 -10.43 2.79
C TRP A 153 -0.50 -11.49 2.48
N ARG A 154 -1.52 -11.66 3.34
CA ARG A 154 -2.62 -12.61 3.06
C ARG A 154 -3.55 -12.12 1.98
N VAL A 155 -3.84 -10.82 1.94
CA VAL A 155 -4.62 -10.23 0.83
C VAL A 155 -3.83 -10.33 -0.46
N LEU A 156 -2.54 -9.97 -0.46
CA LEU A 156 -1.65 -10.09 -1.61
C LEU A 156 -1.61 -11.54 -2.13
N PHE A 157 -1.39 -12.51 -1.24
CA PHE A 157 -1.33 -13.92 -1.64
C PHE A 157 -2.67 -14.43 -2.20
N ASP A 158 -3.80 -14.07 -1.59
CA ASP A 158 -5.13 -14.49 -2.05
C ASP A 158 -5.50 -13.90 -3.42
N VAL A 159 -5.01 -12.68 -3.71
CA VAL A 159 -5.27 -11.98 -4.99
C VAL A 159 -4.25 -12.37 -6.07
N GLY A 160 -2.97 -12.52 -5.70
CA GLY A 160 -1.85 -12.64 -6.64
C GLY A 160 -1.38 -14.07 -6.90
N LYS A 161 -1.81 -15.07 -6.12
CA LYS A 161 -1.41 -16.46 -6.39
C LYS A 161 -1.91 -16.94 -7.75
N ASN A 162 -1.10 -17.74 -8.42
CA ASN A 162 -1.43 -18.37 -9.69
C ASN A 162 -2.33 -19.61 -9.48
N LYS A 163 -2.59 -20.35 -10.57
CA LYS A 163 -3.43 -21.56 -10.56
C LYS A 163 -2.84 -22.72 -9.76
N ASP A 164 -1.52 -22.74 -9.60
CA ASP A 164 -0.80 -23.74 -8.82
C ASP A 164 -0.77 -23.38 -7.33
N GLY A 165 -1.35 -22.22 -6.96
CA GLY A 165 -1.49 -21.80 -5.58
C GLY A 165 -0.22 -21.17 -4.99
N VAL A 166 0.70 -20.71 -5.83
CA VAL A 166 1.94 -20.01 -5.44
C VAL A 166 1.89 -18.55 -5.87
N LEU A 167 2.56 -17.67 -5.13
CA LEU A 167 2.73 -16.26 -5.46
C LEU A 167 4.05 -16.09 -6.21
N THR A 168 3.98 -15.82 -7.51
CA THR A 168 5.16 -15.60 -8.35
C THR A 168 5.84 -14.28 -8.01
N LYS A 169 7.13 -14.20 -8.34
CA LYS A 169 7.93 -13.00 -8.17
C LYS A 169 7.54 -11.87 -9.13
N GLU A 170 7.17 -12.21 -10.36
CA GLU A 170 6.58 -11.28 -11.35
C GLU A 170 5.17 -10.86 -10.94
#